data_AF-I1RHS1-F1
#
_entry.id   AF-I1RHS1-F1
#
_cell.length_a   1.000
_cell.length_b   1.000
_cell.length_c   1.000
_cell.angle_alpha   90.00
_cell.angle_beta   90.00
_cell.angle_gamma   90.00
#
_symmetry.space_group_name_H-M   'P 1'
#
loop_
_entity.id
_entity.type
_entity.pdbx_description
1 polymer ?
#
loop_
_entity_poly.entity_id
_entity_poly.type
_entity_poly.pdbx_seq_one_letter_code
_entity_poly.pdbx_strand_id
1 'polypeptide(L)'
;MLTSLVVLVLASVSIASPTLEKRAITCLRVGQTATASWTNSAGKRCTFTGVVGSNYGANPSGSGDYSCNGRCGAGCSGTAVGNVYTQDCFSHDICSYFNSAGGGASDPNCGAAFNAAVDDTALGFANGCSQTNPSNGVAKPNGAPVCV
;
A
#
# COMPACT_ATOMS: atom_id res chain seq x y z
N MET A 1 -52.32 -35.77 9.74
CA MET A 1 -51.45 -35.24 8.67
C MET A 1 -50.74 -34.01 9.22
N LEU A 2 -49.48 -34.14 9.65
CA LEU A 2 -48.67 -33.01 10.14
C LEU A 2 -47.66 -32.65 9.05
N THR A 3 -47.78 -31.44 8.50
CA THR A 3 -46.80 -30.85 7.59
C THR A 3 -45.74 -30.11 8.41
N SER A 4 -44.53 -30.66 8.46
CA SER A 4 -43.35 -30.02 9.06
C SER A 4 -42.91 -28.81 8.23
N LEU A 5 -42.88 -27.64 8.86
CA LEU A 5 -42.28 -26.42 8.33
C LEU A 5 -40.79 -26.41 8.72
N VAL A 6 -39.89 -26.63 7.77
CA VAL A 6 -38.44 -26.52 7.98
C VAL A 6 -38.07 -25.05 7.81
N VAL A 7 -37.76 -24.38 8.92
CA VAL A 7 -37.25 -23.00 8.92
C VAL A 7 -35.74 -23.05 8.73
N LEU A 8 -35.28 -22.68 7.54
CA LEU A 8 -33.85 -22.55 7.22
C LEU A 8 -33.35 -21.22 7.78
N VAL A 9 -32.68 -21.25 8.94
CA VAL A 9 -32.03 -20.08 9.52
C VAL A 9 -30.72 -19.84 8.77
N LEU A 10 -30.70 -18.87 7.84
CA LEU A 10 -29.46 -18.35 7.28
C LEU A 10 -28.73 -17.55 8.36
N ALA A 11 -27.74 -18.16 8.99
CA ALA A 11 -26.77 -17.45 9.80
C ALA A 11 -25.92 -16.56 8.87
N SER A 12 -26.14 -15.25 8.93
CA SER A 12 -25.29 -14.24 8.32
C SER A 12 -23.93 -14.26 9.00
N VAL A 13 -22.97 -14.97 8.41
CA VAL A 13 -21.56 -14.88 8.81
C VAL A 13 -21.07 -13.49 8.39
N SER A 14 -21.09 -12.54 9.32
CA SER A 14 -20.41 -11.26 9.16
C SER A 14 -18.90 -11.53 9.12
N ILE A 15 -18.36 -11.70 7.91
CA ILE A 15 -16.92 -11.63 7.69
C ILE A 15 -16.55 -10.19 8.01
N ALA A 16 -16.01 -9.96 9.20
CA ALA A 16 -15.43 -8.68 9.54
C ALA A 16 -14.38 -8.38 8.48
N SER A 17 -14.67 -7.41 7.61
CA SER A 17 -13.64 -6.84 6.76
C SER A 17 -12.51 -6.39 7.68
N PRO A 18 -11.23 -6.70 7.39
CA PRO A 18 -10.15 -6.17 8.19
C PRO A 18 -10.29 -4.65 8.15
N THR A 19 -10.69 -4.06 9.28
CA THR A 19 -10.72 -2.62 9.46
C THR A 19 -9.26 -2.21 9.44
N LEU A 20 -8.75 -1.87 8.26
CA LEU A 20 -7.54 -1.09 8.17
C LEU A 20 -7.87 0.20 8.92
N GLU A 21 -7.34 0.38 10.13
CA GLU A 21 -7.44 1.66 10.82
C GLU A 21 -6.89 2.70 9.87
N LYS A 22 -7.79 3.52 9.33
CA LYS A 22 -7.45 4.60 8.42
C LYS A 22 -6.46 5.50 9.15
N ARG A 23 -5.21 5.56 8.67
CA ARG A 23 -4.23 6.46 9.26
C ARG A 23 -4.63 7.88 8.89
N ALA A 24 -4.39 8.82 9.81
CA ALA A 24 -4.29 10.20 9.39
C ALA A 24 -3.08 10.35 8.45
N ILE A 25 -3.17 11.29 7.50
CA ILE A 25 -2.07 11.61 6.59
C ILE A 25 -0.80 11.84 7.41
N THR A 26 0.17 10.95 7.23
CA THR A 26 1.43 10.97 7.97
C THR A 26 2.56 11.24 6.99
N CYS A 27 3.09 12.46 6.99
CA CYS A 27 4.21 12.82 6.12
C CYS A 27 5.46 12.01 6.50
N LEU A 28 6.12 11.45 5.48
CA LEU A 28 7.42 10.83 5.61
C LEU A 28 8.51 11.70 5.00
N ARG A 29 9.75 11.58 5.46
CA ARG A 29 10.92 12.29 4.91
C ARG A 29 11.76 11.40 4.01
N VAL A 30 12.20 11.92 2.87
CA VAL A 30 13.16 11.20 2.00
C VAL A 30 14.43 10.87 2.79
N GLY A 31 14.92 9.63 2.66
CA GLY A 31 16.10 9.12 3.35
C GLY A 31 15.83 8.57 4.75
N GLN A 32 14.64 8.78 5.32
CA GLN A 32 14.30 8.16 6.61
C GLN A 32 13.94 6.68 6.44
N THR A 33 14.19 5.88 7.48
CA THR A 33 13.66 4.52 7.57
C THR A 33 12.19 4.54 7.97
N ALA A 34 11.35 3.78 7.27
CA ALA A 34 9.94 3.61 7.57
C ALA A 34 9.54 2.14 7.46
N THR A 35 8.50 1.75 8.20
CA THR A 35 7.93 0.40 8.13
C THR A 35 6.62 0.46 7.35
N ALA A 36 6.61 -0.16 6.18
CA ALA A 36 5.41 -0.44 5.41
C ALA A 36 4.60 -1.52 6.11
N SER A 37 3.28 -1.40 6.09
CA SER A 37 2.40 -2.47 6.54
C SER A 37 1.10 -2.53 5.77
N TRP A 38 0.67 -3.74 5.44
CA TRP A 38 -0.58 -4.02 4.73
C TRP A 38 -1.17 -5.35 5.18
N THR A 39 -2.42 -5.58 4.80
CA THR A 39 -3.10 -6.87 4.97
C THR A 39 -3.15 -7.54 3.60
N ASN A 40 -2.60 -8.76 3.48
CA ASN A 40 -2.59 -9.48 2.21
C ASN A 40 -3.91 -10.25 1.96
N SER A 41 -4.00 -10.90 0.80
CA SER A 41 -5.17 -11.70 0.39
C SER A 41 -5.52 -12.86 1.33
N ALA A 42 -4.55 -13.35 2.12
CA ALA A 42 -4.75 -14.38 3.13
C ALA A 42 -5.20 -13.82 4.49
N GLY A 43 -5.46 -12.51 4.59
CA GLY A 43 -5.86 -11.84 5.83
C GLY A 43 -4.71 -11.64 6.82
N LYS A 44 -3.46 -11.91 6.43
CA LYS A 44 -2.29 -11.75 7.30
C LYS A 44 -1.77 -10.33 7.26
N ARG A 45 -1.23 -9.86 8.39
CA ARG A 45 -0.56 -8.56 8.45
C ARG A 45 0.88 -8.73 8.00
N CYS A 46 1.20 -8.10 6.89
CA CYS A 46 2.55 -8.04 6.35
C CYS A 46 3.25 -6.75 6.75
N THR A 47 4.56 -6.82 6.96
CA THR A 47 5.42 -5.67 7.24
C THR A 47 6.75 -5.76 6.50
N PHE A 48 7.29 -4.62 6.13
CA PHE A 48 8.65 -4.49 5.57
C PHE A 48 9.23 -3.14 5.97
N THR A 49 10.49 -3.12 6.41
CA THR A 49 11.19 -1.89 6.76
C THR A 49 12.16 -1.51 5.66
N GLY A 50 12.03 -0.29 5.15
CA GLY A 50 12.86 0.22 4.05
C GLY A 50 13.14 1.72 4.21
N VAL A 51 13.84 2.28 3.22
CA VAL A 51 14.16 3.72 3.19
C VAL A 51 13.22 4.44 2.25
N VAL A 52 12.64 5.55 2.72
CA VAL A 52 11.76 6.41 1.93
C VAL A 52 12.55 7.10 0.82
N GLY A 53 12.00 7.12 -0.39
CA GLY A 53 12.67 7.63 -1.58
C GLY A 53 13.65 6.63 -2.23
N SER A 54 13.66 5.37 -1.80
CA SER A 54 14.45 4.32 -2.47
C SER A 54 14.07 4.17 -3.94
N ASN A 55 14.99 3.62 -4.74
CA ASN A 55 14.73 3.27 -6.13
C ASN A 55 14.87 1.77 -6.35
N TYR A 56 13.75 1.05 -6.33
CA TYR A 56 13.75 -0.41 -6.53
C TYR A 56 13.66 -0.83 -8.00
N GLY A 57 13.45 0.13 -8.93
CA GLY A 57 13.27 -0.13 -10.35
C GLY A 57 11.92 -0.77 -10.65
N ALA A 58 11.89 -1.75 -11.55
CA ALA A 58 10.69 -2.55 -11.82
C ALA A 58 10.46 -3.62 -10.72
N ASN A 59 9.21 -4.02 -10.52
CA ASN A 59 8.87 -5.14 -9.62
C ASN A 59 9.48 -6.48 -10.10
N PRO A 60 9.39 -7.55 -9.31
CA PRO A 60 9.91 -8.87 -9.69
C PRO A 60 9.34 -9.44 -11.00
N SER A 61 8.13 -9.03 -11.42
CA SER A 61 7.55 -9.40 -12.73
C SER A 61 8.11 -8.58 -13.91
N GLY A 62 8.98 -7.60 -13.65
CA GLY A 62 9.56 -6.72 -14.65
C GLY A 62 8.66 -5.56 -15.10
N SER A 63 7.63 -5.21 -14.32
CA SER A 63 6.68 -4.15 -14.62
C SER A 63 6.69 -3.02 -13.58
N GLY A 64 6.10 -1.87 -13.95
CA GLY A 64 5.95 -0.69 -13.09
C GLY A 64 7.23 0.10 -12.83
N ASP A 65 7.08 1.23 -12.17
CA ASP A 65 8.17 2.11 -11.72
C ASP A 65 8.07 2.28 -10.19
N TYR A 66 8.96 1.61 -9.47
CA TYR A 66 9.09 1.66 -8.01
C TYR A 66 10.30 2.48 -7.60
N SER A 67 10.60 3.53 -8.37
CA SER A 67 11.46 4.62 -7.93
C SER A 67 10.73 5.55 -6.94
N CYS A 68 11.47 6.26 -6.08
CA CYS A 68 10.91 7.18 -5.08
C CYS A 68 9.90 6.54 -4.11
N ASN A 69 10.16 5.32 -3.62
CA ASN A 69 9.21 4.59 -2.76
C ASN A 69 8.71 5.46 -1.58
N GLY A 70 7.39 5.54 -1.43
CA GLY A 70 6.73 6.40 -0.46
C GLY A 70 6.20 7.70 -1.02
N ARG A 71 6.54 8.02 -2.27
CA ARG A 71 5.91 9.11 -3.00
C ARG A 71 4.51 8.68 -3.44
N CYS A 72 3.52 9.52 -3.21
CA CYS A 72 2.17 9.29 -3.74
C CYS A 72 2.18 9.50 -5.26
N GLY A 73 1.97 8.41 -6.01
CA GLY A 73 2.01 8.37 -7.46
C GLY A 73 3.01 7.32 -7.99
N ALA A 74 3.05 7.14 -9.31
CA ALA A 74 4.00 6.19 -9.90
C ALA A 74 5.42 6.77 -9.93
N GLY A 75 6.39 6.07 -9.33
CA GLY A 75 7.80 6.39 -9.48
C GLY A 75 8.21 7.81 -9.04
N CYS A 76 9.42 8.20 -9.42
CA CYS A 76 9.91 9.58 -9.32
C CYS A 76 9.38 10.49 -10.44
N SER A 77 8.98 9.92 -11.58
CA SER A 77 8.66 10.66 -12.81
C SER A 77 7.18 10.64 -13.18
N GLY A 78 6.38 9.78 -12.54
CA GLY A 78 4.97 9.67 -12.84
C GLY A 78 4.15 10.82 -12.27
N THR A 79 2.99 11.00 -12.89
CA THR A 79 2.03 12.06 -12.56
C THR A 79 1.62 11.99 -11.09
N ALA A 80 1.75 13.13 -10.40
CA ALA A 80 1.25 13.34 -9.05
C ALA A 80 1.04 14.83 -8.78
N VAL A 81 0.25 15.15 -7.76
CA VAL A 81 0.14 16.52 -7.24
C VAL A 81 1.33 16.77 -6.31
N GLY A 82 2.41 17.31 -6.87
CA GLY A 82 3.68 17.49 -6.17
C GLY A 82 4.39 16.16 -5.89
N ASN A 83 5.41 16.22 -5.05
CA ASN A 83 6.25 15.08 -4.69
C ASN A 83 6.02 14.75 -3.21
N VAL A 84 4.81 14.29 -2.94
CA VAL A 84 4.28 14.07 -1.60
C VAL A 84 4.74 12.70 -1.11
N TYR A 85 5.41 12.67 0.05
CA TYR A 85 5.84 11.41 0.67
C TYR A 85 5.04 11.12 1.94
N THR A 86 4.38 9.96 2.01
CA THR A 86 3.54 9.60 3.15
C THR A 86 3.60 8.13 3.52
N GLN A 87 3.08 7.80 4.70
CA GLN A 87 3.11 6.45 5.24
C GLN A 87 2.25 5.46 4.46
N ASP A 88 1.07 5.86 3.96
CA ASP A 88 0.20 4.94 3.24
C ASP A 88 0.67 4.76 1.79
N CYS A 89 1.16 5.82 1.15
CA CYS A 89 1.83 5.70 -0.15
C CYS A 89 3.09 4.81 -0.05
N PHE A 90 3.88 4.91 1.03
CA PHE A 90 5.02 4.01 1.26
C PHE A 90 4.58 2.57 1.46
N SER A 91 3.52 2.35 2.24
CA SER A 91 3.01 1.00 2.46
C SER A 91 2.47 0.37 1.16
N HIS A 92 1.76 1.16 0.36
CA HIS A 92 1.25 0.74 -0.94
C HIS A 92 2.38 0.40 -1.92
N ASP A 93 3.38 1.26 -2.10
CA ASP A 93 4.49 1.03 -3.03
C ASP A 93 5.24 -0.25 -2.70
N ILE A 94 5.52 -0.47 -1.41
CA ILE A 94 6.23 -1.65 -0.94
C ILE A 94 5.38 -2.91 -1.12
N CYS A 95 4.09 -2.86 -0.75
CA CYS A 95 3.18 -3.97 -1.02
C CYS A 95 3.16 -4.32 -2.50
N SER A 96 2.95 -3.30 -3.34
CA SER A 96 2.79 -3.43 -4.77
C SER A 96 4.04 -3.99 -5.44
N TYR A 97 5.22 -3.54 -5.02
CA TYR A 97 6.50 -4.07 -5.48
C TYR A 97 6.61 -5.58 -5.21
N PHE A 98 6.45 -6.00 -3.95
CA PHE A 98 6.68 -7.40 -3.58
C PHE A 98 5.61 -8.35 -4.12
N ASN A 99 4.38 -7.87 -4.34
CA ASN A 99 3.28 -8.70 -4.86
C ASN A 99 3.09 -8.57 -6.37
N SER A 100 3.89 -7.74 -7.05
CA SER A 100 3.67 -7.37 -8.46
C SER A 100 2.22 -6.95 -8.72
N ALA A 101 1.69 -6.11 -7.81
CA ALA A 101 0.27 -5.79 -7.76
C ALA A 101 -0.21 -4.99 -8.98
N GLY A 102 -1.51 -5.12 -9.27
CA GLY A 102 -2.17 -4.42 -10.38
C GLY A 102 -3.68 -4.30 -10.18
N GLY A 103 -4.32 -3.35 -10.87
CA GLY A 103 -5.76 -3.11 -10.73
C GLY A 103 -6.16 -2.22 -9.55
N GLY A 104 -5.19 -1.57 -8.89
CA GLY A 104 -5.43 -0.57 -7.86
C GLY A 104 -6.20 -1.14 -6.66
N ALA A 105 -7.32 -0.50 -6.32
CA ALA A 105 -8.19 -0.90 -5.20
C ALA A 105 -8.69 -2.35 -5.26
N SER A 106 -8.76 -2.93 -6.46
CA SER A 106 -9.22 -4.31 -6.68
C SER A 106 -8.12 -5.36 -6.53
N ASP A 107 -6.86 -4.95 -6.33
CA ASP A 107 -5.76 -5.90 -6.13
C ASP A 107 -5.99 -6.71 -4.84
N PRO A 108 -5.93 -8.04 -4.89
CA PRO A 108 -6.24 -8.88 -3.74
C PRO A 108 -5.22 -8.77 -2.59
N ASN A 109 -3.98 -8.35 -2.86
CA ASN A 109 -2.94 -8.22 -1.83
C ASN A 109 -2.74 -6.78 -1.38
N CYS A 110 -2.89 -5.82 -2.29
CA CYS A 110 -2.52 -4.42 -2.07
C CYS A 110 -3.67 -3.43 -2.22
N GLY A 111 -4.87 -3.88 -2.60
CA GLY A 111 -6.03 -3.00 -2.81
C GLY A 111 -6.44 -2.22 -1.55
N ALA A 112 -6.31 -2.83 -0.37
CA ALA A 112 -6.52 -2.13 0.90
C ALA A 112 -5.49 -1.01 1.13
N ALA A 113 -4.21 -1.26 0.83
CA ALA A 113 -3.17 -0.24 0.94
C ALA A 113 -3.33 0.86 -0.12
N PHE A 114 -3.78 0.50 -1.32
CA PHE A 114 -4.13 1.46 -2.37
C PHE A 114 -5.24 2.40 -1.88
N ASN A 115 -6.33 1.85 -1.34
CA ASN A 115 -7.45 2.64 -0.81
C ASN A 115 -7.03 3.55 0.36
N ALA A 116 -6.13 3.08 1.21
CA ALA A 116 -5.57 3.89 2.30
C ALA A 116 -4.77 5.09 1.79
N ALA A 117 -4.05 4.93 0.68
CA ALA A 117 -3.23 5.99 0.10
C ALA A 117 -4.03 7.04 -0.71
N VAL A 118 -5.35 6.87 -0.87
CA VAL A 118 -6.17 7.77 -1.70
C VAL A 118 -6.22 9.19 -1.14
N ASP A 119 -6.45 9.35 0.16
CA ASP A 119 -6.47 10.69 0.77
C ASP A 119 -5.08 11.28 0.94
N ASP A 120 -4.04 10.45 1.15
CA ASP A 120 -2.64 10.88 1.07
C ASP A 120 -2.31 11.48 -0.31
N THR A 121 -2.79 10.85 -1.38
CA THR A 121 -2.63 11.35 -2.75
C THR A 121 -3.38 12.66 -2.99
N ALA A 122 -4.61 12.76 -2.47
CA ALA A 122 -5.47 13.93 -2.69
C ALA A 122 -5.06 15.14 -1.84
N LEU A 123 -4.60 14.92 -0.61
CA LEU A 123 -4.47 15.96 0.41
C LEU A 123 -3.07 16.05 1.00
N GLY A 124 -2.15 15.13 0.69
CA GLY A 124 -0.79 15.15 1.24
C GLY A 124 0.00 16.41 0.86
N PHE A 125 -0.27 17.00 -0.31
CA PHE A 125 0.32 18.29 -0.70
C PHE A 125 -0.15 19.42 0.21
N ALA A 126 -1.46 19.50 0.48
CA ALA A 126 -2.04 20.50 1.38
C ALA A 126 -1.56 20.31 2.83
N ASN A 127 -1.21 19.09 3.22
CA ASN A 127 -0.60 18.76 4.51
C ASN A 127 0.92 18.99 4.55
N GLY A 128 1.52 19.54 3.49
CA GLY A 128 2.93 19.92 3.47
C GLY A 128 3.91 18.75 3.35
N CYS A 129 3.47 17.57 2.89
CA CYS A 129 4.35 16.41 2.76
C CYS A 129 5.24 16.44 1.50
N SER A 130 5.16 17.50 0.69
CA SER A 130 5.92 17.62 -0.56
C SER A 130 7.41 17.85 -0.30
N GLN A 131 8.27 17.13 -1.04
CA GLN A 131 9.73 17.20 -0.95
C GLN A 131 10.38 17.11 -2.33
N THR A 132 11.70 17.32 -2.41
CA THR A 132 12.45 17.04 -3.63
C THR A 132 12.68 15.54 -3.78
N ASN A 133 12.40 15.00 -4.97
CA ASN A 133 12.69 13.59 -5.26
C ASN A 133 14.21 13.34 -5.24
N PRO A 134 14.69 12.24 -4.63
CA PRO A 134 16.09 11.88 -4.69
C PRO A 134 16.47 11.36 -6.09
N SER A 135 17.75 11.47 -6.44
CA SER A 135 18.33 10.91 -7.66
C SER A 135 19.16 9.67 -7.32
N ASN A 136 18.48 8.58 -6.99
CA ASN A 136 19.11 7.32 -6.60
C ASN A 136 19.22 6.36 -7.80
N GLY A 137 20.36 5.69 -7.94
CA GLY A 137 20.48 4.54 -8.84
C GLY A 137 19.56 3.39 -8.41
N VAL A 138 19.21 2.51 -9.35
CA VAL A 138 18.37 1.34 -9.05
C VAL A 138 19.11 0.40 -8.11
N ALA A 139 18.49 0.09 -6.97
CA ALA A 139 18.97 -0.87 -5.99
C ALA A 139 17.78 -1.65 -5.43
N LYS A 140 17.72 -2.96 -5.71
CA LYS A 140 16.66 -3.83 -5.19
C LYS A 140 16.74 -3.92 -3.66
N PRO A 141 15.60 -4.03 -2.96
CA PRO A 141 15.60 -4.20 -1.52
C PRO A 141 16.30 -5.51 -1.13
N ASN A 142 17.01 -5.49 -0.01
CA ASN A 142 17.51 -6.70 0.59
C ASN A 142 16.46 -7.26 1.56
N GLY A 143 16.14 -8.56 1.43
CA GLY A 143 15.13 -9.22 2.24
C GLY A 143 13.72 -9.23 1.63
N ALA A 144 12.78 -9.76 2.40
CA ALA A 144 11.39 -9.95 2.00
C ALA A 144 10.44 -9.54 3.14
N PRO A 145 9.16 -9.23 2.84
CA PRO A 145 8.18 -8.93 3.87
C PRO A 145 7.94 -10.09 4.83
N VAL A 146 7.66 -9.76 6.09
CA VAL A 146 7.23 -10.72 7.11
C VAL A 146 5.72 -10.60 7.28
N CYS A 147 5.00 -11.72 7.12
CA CYS A 147 3.55 -11.79 7.25
C CYS A 147 3.14 -12.77 8.36
N VAL A 148 2.41 -12.28 9.36
CA VAL A 148 1.91 -13.06 10.50
C VAL A 148 0.39 -13.10 10.51
#